data_AF-A0A938SCV9-F1
#
_entry.id   AF-A0A938SCV9-F1
#
_cell.length_a   1.000
_cell.length_b   1.000
_cell.length_c   1.000
_cell.angle_alpha   90.00
_cell.angle_beta   90.00
_cell.angle_gamma   90.00
#
_symmetry.space_group_name_H-M   'P 1'
#
loop_
_entity.id
_entity.type
_entity.pdbx_description
1 polymer ?
#
loop_
_entity_poly.entity_id
_entity_poly.type
_entity_poly.pdbx_seq_one_letter_code
_entity_poly.pdbx_strand_id
1 'polypeptide(L)'
;RGGAAGGHLAASLVVNDCIEKCQGYTQGGARYNFCNWDAIGIANLADSLVAIRKLVFEGRALTLAALVEALRANWDGHEPLRKRIVNQLPHFGNDDDSADAVATQIVETLDQVLKRRTPFRGGHYTLGTLAGGENMHIEFGRLTGATPDGRRDGEPLADTIGPAQGRDRAGITAMLNSVAKLPHRLLPTSTTLNVKLDPKLLASEDGVEKVAALIQSHFLSGGQQFQFNLVTREMLLEAKRCPEKYGNLMVRVAGYSAPFTSLWEDLQEEIIARTGHGL
;
A
#
# COMPACT_ATOMS: atom_id res chain seq x y z
N ARG A 1 -32.44 15.28 -23.37
CA ARG A 1 -32.12 14.16 -24.29
C ARG A 1 -31.14 13.26 -23.55
N GLY A 2 -31.66 12.29 -22.77
CA GLY A 2 -30.84 11.40 -21.94
C GLY A 2 -30.27 10.29 -22.79
N GLY A 3 -28.98 10.36 -23.12
CA GLY A 3 -28.27 9.22 -23.67
C GLY A 3 -28.18 8.16 -22.59
N ALA A 4 -28.79 6.99 -22.82
CA ALA A 4 -28.62 5.85 -21.94
C ALA A 4 -27.12 5.55 -21.82
N ALA A 5 -26.57 5.64 -20.60
CA ALA A 5 -25.21 5.22 -20.32
C ALA A 5 -25.02 3.81 -20.90
N GLY A 6 -24.02 3.65 -21.76
CA GLY A 6 -23.81 2.47 -22.59
C GLY A 6 -23.97 1.18 -21.80
N GLY A 7 -25.00 0.39 -22.14
CA GLY A 7 -25.17 -0.94 -21.59
C GLY A 7 -24.08 -1.86 -22.14
N HIS A 8 -23.35 -2.55 -21.27
CA HIS A 8 -22.43 -3.59 -21.69
C HIS A 8 -23.24 -4.87 -21.99
N LEU A 9 -23.81 -4.96 -23.20
CA LEU A 9 -24.78 -6.00 -23.56
C LEU A 9 -24.25 -7.42 -23.28
N ALA A 10 -23.05 -7.73 -23.75
CA ALA A 10 -22.43 -9.05 -23.55
C ALA A 10 -22.28 -9.42 -22.07
N ALA A 11 -21.94 -8.43 -21.20
CA ALA A 11 -21.82 -8.68 -19.77
C ALA A 11 -23.21 -8.84 -19.13
N SER A 12 -24.21 -8.10 -19.60
CA SER A 12 -25.56 -8.17 -19.07
C SER A 12 -26.25 -9.50 -19.39
N LEU A 13 -25.91 -10.15 -20.51
CA LEU A 13 -26.46 -11.45 -20.90
C LEU A 13 -25.93 -12.63 -20.05
N VAL A 14 -24.76 -12.47 -19.43
CA VAL A 14 -24.08 -13.54 -18.67
C VAL A 14 -23.99 -13.24 -17.16
N VAL A 15 -24.61 -12.16 -16.69
CA VAL A 15 -24.65 -11.78 -15.27
C VAL A 15 -26.07 -11.96 -14.74
N ASN A 16 -26.19 -12.77 -13.69
CA ASN A 16 -27.45 -13.06 -13.01
C ASN A 16 -28.24 -11.78 -12.68
N ASP A 17 -29.55 -11.89 -12.83
CA ASP A 17 -30.58 -10.89 -12.52
C ASP A 17 -30.65 -9.71 -13.51
N CYS A 18 -29.69 -9.54 -14.43
CA CYS A 18 -29.75 -8.45 -15.41
C CYS A 18 -30.93 -8.61 -16.40
N ILE A 19 -31.17 -9.84 -16.87
CA ILE A 19 -32.28 -10.14 -17.80
C ILE A 19 -33.61 -10.03 -17.06
N GLU A 20 -33.71 -10.65 -15.88
CA GLU A 20 -34.92 -10.66 -15.06
C GLU A 20 -35.34 -9.25 -14.63
N LYS A 21 -34.37 -8.36 -14.36
CA LYS A 21 -34.64 -6.95 -14.00
C LYS A 21 -34.76 -6.02 -15.21
N CYS A 22 -34.50 -6.51 -16.43
CA CYS A 22 -34.44 -5.67 -17.64
C CYS A 22 -33.51 -4.45 -17.48
N GLN A 23 -32.38 -4.63 -16.79
CA GLN A 23 -31.45 -3.55 -16.44
C GLN A 23 -30.01 -4.00 -16.75
N GLY A 24 -29.24 -3.14 -17.42
CA GLY A 24 -27.87 -3.49 -17.84
C GLY A 24 -26.91 -3.65 -16.65
N TYR A 25 -25.83 -4.41 -16.85
CA TYR A 25 -24.77 -4.61 -15.85
C TYR A 25 -24.20 -3.28 -15.32
N THR A 26 -23.86 -2.35 -16.22
CA THR A 26 -23.34 -1.02 -15.89
C THR A 26 -24.38 -0.09 -15.28
N GLN A 27 -25.65 -0.52 -15.24
CA GLN A 27 -26.78 0.26 -14.74
C GLN A 27 -27.31 -0.27 -13.41
N GLY A 28 -26.74 -1.35 -12.85
CA GLY A 28 -27.18 -1.93 -11.56
C GLY A 28 -27.98 -3.23 -11.68
N GLY A 29 -28.09 -3.84 -12.86
CA GLY A 29 -28.86 -5.07 -13.07
C GLY A 29 -28.34 -6.28 -12.31
N ALA A 30 -27.06 -6.31 -11.95
CA ALA A 30 -26.45 -7.43 -11.24
C ALA A 30 -27.12 -7.71 -9.88
N ARG A 31 -27.02 -8.95 -9.40
CA ARG A 31 -27.48 -9.35 -8.05
C ARG A 31 -26.85 -8.50 -6.95
N TYR A 32 -25.53 -8.33 -7.01
CA TYR A 32 -24.74 -7.56 -6.07
C TYR A 32 -24.04 -6.42 -6.80
N ASN A 33 -24.16 -5.21 -6.26
CA ASN A 33 -23.55 -4.02 -6.82
C ASN A 33 -22.62 -3.40 -5.78
N PHE A 34 -21.34 -3.33 -6.14
CA PHE A 34 -20.30 -2.66 -5.36
C PHE A 34 -19.57 -1.66 -6.23
N CYS A 35 -19.13 -0.56 -5.62
CA CYS A 35 -18.24 0.39 -6.27
C CYS A 35 -16.98 0.54 -5.43
N ASN A 36 -15.83 0.19 -6.01
CA ASN A 36 -14.57 0.29 -5.30
C ASN A 36 -14.11 1.73 -5.21
N TRP A 37 -13.53 2.10 -4.07
CA TRP A 37 -12.77 3.33 -3.87
C TRP A 37 -11.44 2.95 -3.24
N ASP A 38 -10.33 3.37 -3.85
CA ASP A 38 -9.00 2.97 -3.42
C ASP A 38 -8.29 4.11 -2.69
N ALA A 39 -7.78 3.83 -1.50
CA ALA A 39 -6.98 4.75 -0.70
C ALA A 39 -5.48 4.44 -0.87
N ILE A 40 -4.71 5.45 -1.28
CA ILE A 40 -3.26 5.34 -1.46
C ILE A 40 -2.55 6.19 -0.39
N GLY A 41 -1.44 5.68 0.16
CA GLY A 41 -0.63 6.40 1.14
C GLY A 41 -1.15 6.34 2.58
N ILE A 42 -1.83 5.26 2.97
CA ILE A 42 -2.34 5.06 4.34
C ILE A 42 -1.17 5.12 5.35
N ALA A 43 -0.07 4.41 5.08
CA ALA A 43 1.11 4.42 5.94
C ALA A 43 1.70 5.82 6.08
N ASN A 44 1.84 6.57 4.96
CA ASN A 44 2.35 7.94 4.99
C ASN A 44 1.48 8.87 5.84
N LEU A 45 0.15 8.75 5.73
CA LEU A 45 -0.78 9.54 6.52
C LEU A 45 -0.69 9.17 8.01
N ALA A 46 -0.63 7.87 8.32
CA ALA A 46 -0.48 7.39 9.69
C ALA A 46 0.81 7.93 10.33
N ASP A 47 1.94 7.72 9.67
CA ASP A 47 3.26 8.17 10.13
C ASP A 47 3.33 9.69 10.25
N SER A 48 2.72 10.42 9.32
CA SER A 48 2.65 11.89 9.37
C SER A 48 1.85 12.38 10.58
N LEU A 49 0.70 11.76 10.87
CA LEU A 49 -0.11 12.10 12.03
C LEU A 49 0.59 11.74 13.34
N VAL A 50 1.31 10.62 13.40
CA VAL A 50 2.16 10.23 14.54
C VAL A 50 3.26 11.27 14.75
N ALA A 51 3.94 11.70 13.69
CA ALA A 51 4.99 12.71 13.77
C ALA A 51 4.46 14.05 14.30
N ILE A 52 3.33 14.51 13.76
CA ILE A 52 2.65 15.73 14.23
C ILE A 52 2.26 15.59 15.71
N ARG A 53 1.60 14.48 16.09
CA ARG A 53 1.16 14.24 17.46
C ARG A 53 2.35 14.29 18.44
N LYS A 54 3.42 13.56 18.16
CA LYS A 54 4.59 13.46 19.04
C LYS A 54 5.39 14.76 19.11
N LEU A 55 5.68 15.40 17.98
CA LEU A 55 6.57 16.56 17.95
C LEU A 55 5.87 17.88 18.28
N VAL A 56 4.62 18.04 17.86
CA VAL A 56 3.90 19.31 18.00
C VAL A 56 3.04 19.35 19.27
N PHE A 57 2.29 18.29 19.54
CA PHE A 57 1.26 18.31 20.59
C PHE A 57 1.71 17.69 21.92
N GLU A 58 2.32 16.50 21.89
CA GLU A 58 2.77 15.79 23.09
C GLU A 58 4.10 16.33 23.61
N GLY A 59 5.17 16.20 22.80
CA GLY A 59 6.52 16.61 23.20
C GLY A 59 6.78 18.10 23.05
N ARG A 60 5.93 18.83 22.30
CA ARG A 60 6.04 20.28 22.03
C ARG A 60 7.46 20.73 21.62
N ALA A 61 8.18 19.85 20.94
CA ALA A 61 9.54 20.09 20.47
C ALA A 61 9.58 21.00 19.23
N LEU A 62 8.44 21.16 18.56
CA LEU A 62 8.30 21.92 17.32
C LEU A 62 6.91 22.57 17.27
N THR A 63 6.79 23.81 16.78
CA THR A 63 5.46 24.39 16.53
C THR A 63 4.91 23.90 15.19
N LEU A 64 3.58 23.90 15.03
CA LEU A 64 2.97 23.53 13.75
C LEU A 64 3.46 24.43 12.60
N ALA A 65 3.62 25.73 12.87
CA ALA A 65 4.16 26.69 11.90
C ALA A 65 5.59 26.34 11.46
N ALA A 66 6.48 26.00 12.40
CA ALA A 66 7.85 25.61 12.08
C ALA A 66 7.91 24.29 11.28
N LEU A 67 7.01 23.35 11.55
CA LEU A 67 6.88 22.14 10.73
C LEU A 67 6.44 22.48 9.30
N VAL A 68 5.44 23.34 9.13
CA VAL A 68 4.96 23.77 7.81
C VAL A 68 6.07 24.43 7.00
N GLU A 69 6.90 25.27 7.63
CA GLU A 69 8.06 25.88 6.95
C GLU A 69 9.08 24.83 6.51
N ALA A 70 9.39 23.84 7.36
CA ALA A 70 10.28 22.75 6.99
C ALA A 70 9.75 21.92 5.80
N LEU A 71 8.42 21.70 5.73
CA LEU A 71 7.79 21.00 4.61
C LEU A 71 7.80 21.83 3.32
N ARG A 72 7.52 23.13 3.41
CA ARG A 72 7.59 24.05 2.26
C ARG A 72 9.01 24.15 1.68
N ALA A 73 10.02 24.07 2.54
CA ALA A 73 11.42 24.00 2.13
C ALA A 73 11.83 22.61 1.60
N ASN A 74 10.91 21.64 1.49
CA ASN A 74 11.22 20.25 1.15
C ASN A 74 12.37 19.68 2.00
N TRP A 75 12.36 20.01 3.30
CA TRP A 75 13.39 19.68 4.27
C TRP A 75 14.77 20.31 4.06
N ASP A 76 14.94 21.21 3.09
CA ASP A 76 16.18 21.96 2.93
C ASP A 76 16.43 22.83 4.18
N GLY A 77 17.67 22.81 4.70
CA GLY A 77 18.01 23.39 6.01
C GLY A 77 17.43 22.67 7.24
N HIS A 78 16.58 21.64 7.06
CA HIS A 78 15.89 20.93 8.14
C HIS A 78 16.21 19.42 8.18
N GLU A 79 17.29 18.97 7.53
CA GLU A 79 17.66 17.56 7.45
C GLU A 79 17.85 16.85 8.81
N PRO A 80 18.41 17.49 9.87
CA PRO A 80 18.49 16.87 11.19
C PRO A 80 17.11 16.52 11.77
N LEU A 81 16.12 17.39 11.57
CA LEU A 81 14.74 17.14 11.98
C LEU A 81 14.13 16.00 11.17
N ARG A 82 14.30 16.02 9.84
CA ARG A 82 13.81 14.95 8.96
C ARG A 82 14.39 13.60 9.37
N LYS A 83 15.71 13.51 9.58
CA LYS A 83 16.37 12.27 10.03
C LYS A 83 15.89 11.83 11.41
N ARG A 84 15.62 12.75 12.33
CA ARG A 84 15.03 12.41 13.63
C ARG A 84 13.65 11.79 13.44
N ILE A 85 12.79 12.38 12.61
CA ILE A 85 11.47 11.85 12.29
C ILE A 85 11.61 10.44 11.74
N VAL A 86 12.37 10.27 10.64
CA VAL A 86 12.51 9.00 9.91
C VAL A 86 13.09 7.87 10.76
N ASN A 87 14.01 8.18 11.69
CA ASN A 87 14.78 7.15 12.39
C ASN A 87 14.39 6.92 13.84
N GLN A 88 13.70 7.87 14.50
CA GLN A 88 13.46 7.81 15.94
C GLN A 88 11.98 7.85 16.32
N LEU A 89 11.08 8.26 15.43
CA LEU A 89 9.65 8.21 15.70
C LEU A 89 9.07 6.86 15.30
N PRO A 90 7.97 6.42 15.94
CA PRO A 90 7.24 5.24 15.50
C PRO A 90 6.70 5.43 14.08
N HIS A 91 6.79 4.36 13.29
CA HIS A 91 6.17 4.24 11.99
C HIS A 91 5.37 2.94 11.94
N PHE A 92 4.32 2.93 11.14
CA PHE A 92 3.55 1.74 10.84
C PHE A 92 4.46 0.63 10.29
N GLY A 93 4.18 -0.63 10.65
CA GLY A 93 4.98 -1.78 10.22
C GLY A 93 6.11 -2.19 11.17
N ASN A 94 6.06 -1.75 12.44
CA ASN A 94 7.07 -2.06 13.46
C ASN A 94 6.49 -2.71 14.73
N ASP A 95 5.25 -3.20 14.66
CA ASP A 95 4.48 -3.70 15.81
C ASP A 95 4.34 -2.66 16.94
N ASP A 96 4.28 -1.37 16.58
CA ASP A 96 4.07 -0.26 17.52
C ASP A 96 2.58 0.14 17.51
N ASP A 97 1.90 -0.18 18.60
CA ASP A 97 0.45 0.08 18.75
C ASP A 97 0.09 1.57 18.56
N SER A 98 1.00 2.49 18.85
CA SER A 98 0.71 3.93 18.72
C SER A 98 0.66 4.40 17.27
N ALA A 99 1.40 3.75 16.38
CA ALA A 99 1.36 4.00 14.93
C ALA A 99 0.29 3.13 14.25
N ASP A 100 0.22 1.86 14.62
CA ASP A 100 -0.74 0.90 14.05
C ASP A 100 -2.19 1.33 14.32
N ALA A 101 -2.49 1.83 15.52
CA ALA A 101 -3.82 2.34 15.84
C ALA A 101 -4.24 3.53 14.97
N VAL A 102 -3.29 4.39 14.56
CA VAL A 102 -3.58 5.52 13.66
C VAL A 102 -3.90 5.01 12.26
N ALA A 103 -3.15 4.04 11.75
CA ALA A 103 -3.45 3.39 10.46
C ALA A 103 -4.84 2.73 10.47
N THR A 104 -5.17 2.00 11.54
CA THR A 104 -6.51 1.43 11.73
C THR A 104 -7.60 2.50 11.75
N GLN A 105 -7.40 3.59 12.50
CA GLN A 105 -8.37 4.68 12.59
C GLN A 105 -8.61 5.36 11.24
N ILE A 106 -7.57 5.50 10.41
CA ILE A 106 -7.70 6.05 9.04
C ILE A 106 -8.64 5.17 8.22
N VAL A 107 -8.43 3.86 8.20
CA VAL A 107 -9.27 2.92 7.45
C VAL A 107 -10.72 2.95 7.93
N GLU A 108 -10.95 2.95 9.25
CA GLU A 108 -12.29 3.04 9.83
C GLU A 108 -12.98 4.37 9.48
N THR A 109 -12.23 5.48 9.47
CA THR A 109 -12.77 6.79 9.10
C THR A 109 -13.19 6.82 7.63
N LEU A 110 -12.37 6.27 6.74
CA LEU A 110 -12.69 6.17 5.30
C LEU A 110 -13.95 5.34 5.07
N ASP A 111 -14.06 4.18 5.72
CA ASP A 111 -15.25 3.33 5.66
C ASP A 111 -16.51 4.07 6.15
N GLN A 112 -16.43 4.81 7.26
CA GLN A 112 -17.55 5.61 7.78
C GLN A 112 -18.01 6.69 6.80
N VAL A 113 -17.10 7.30 6.04
CA VAL A 113 -17.44 8.28 5.00
C VAL A 113 -18.13 7.59 3.82
N LEU A 114 -17.58 6.46 3.36
CA LEU A 114 -18.12 5.71 2.21
C LEU A 114 -19.50 5.11 2.48
N LYS A 115 -19.76 4.63 3.70
CA LYS A 115 -21.08 4.11 4.13
C LYS A 115 -22.23 5.11 4.05
N ARG A 116 -21.93 6.42 4.08
CA ARG A 116 -22.94 7.48 3.96
C ARG A 116 -23.30 7.80 2.51
N ARG A 117 -22.72 7.09 1.55
CA ARG A 117 -22.88 7.33 0.11
C ARG A 117 -23.41 6.06 -0.57
N THR A 118 -24.20 6.27 -1.62
CA THR A 118 -24.69 5.19 -2.48
C THR A 118 -24.10 5.39 -3.87
N PRO A 119 -23.44 4.38 -4.47
CA PRO A 119 -22.92 4.48 -5.82
C PRO A 119 -24.03 4.68 -6.85
N PHE A 120 -23.67 5.17 -8.03
CA PHE A 120 -24.61 5.42 -9.13
C PHE A 120 -25.35 4.16 -9.64
N ARG A 121 -24.79 2.96 -9.41
CA ARG A 121 -25.42 1.66 -9.74
C ARG A 121 -26.27 1.09 -8.60
N GLY A 122 -26.48 1.84 -7.53
CA GLY A 122 -26.97 1.32 -6.25
C GLY A 122 -25.91 0.53 -5.49
N GLY A 123 -26.33 -0.16 -4.42
CA GLY A 123 -25.45 -0.97 -3.58
C GLY A 123 -24.54 -0.15 -2.65
N HIS A 124 -23.32 -0.62 -2.41
CA HIS A 124 -22.40 -0.03 -1.43
C HIS A 124 -21.03 0.29 -2.03
N TYR A 125 -20.38 1.34 -1.50
CA TYR A 125 -18.95 1.53 -1.74
C TYR A 125 -18.15 0.50 -0.95
N THR A 126 -17.08 -0.02 -1.56
CA THR A 126 -16.06 -0.85 -0.91
C THR A 126 -14.74 -0.10 -0.91
N LEU A 127 -13.92 -0.33 0.11
CA LEU A 127 -12.60 0.29 0.23
C LEU A 127 -11.53 -0.72 -0.19
N GLY A 128 -10.62 -0.29 -1.04
CA GLY A 128 -9.38 -0.97 -1.37
C GLY A 128 -8.18 -0.04 -1.20
N THR A 129 -7.00 -0.51 -1.56
CA THR A 129 -5.74 0.24 -1.45
C THR A 129 -4.89 0.22 -2.71
N LEU A 130 -5.44 -0.27 -3.82
CA LEU A 130 -4.73 -0.44 -5.08
C LEU A 130 -5.55 0.21 -6.20
N ALA A 131 -5.21 1.46 -6.53
CA ALA A 131 -5.93 2.23 -7.55
C ALA A 131 -5.27 2.13 -8.93
N GLY A 132 -6.07 2.04 -10.00
CA GLY A 132 -5.72 2.52 -11.35
C GLY A 132 -4.58 1.85 -12.12
N GLY A 133 -3.98 0.77 -11.61
CA GLY A 133 -2.76 0.17 -12.16
C GLY A 133 -1.58 0.38 -11.20
N GLU A 134 -0.51 -0.40 -11.36
CA GLU A 134 0.35 -0.71 -10.21
C GLU A 134 1.42 0.35 -9.89
N ASN A 135 1.27 1.57 -10.43
CA ASN A 135 2.20 2.71 -10.27
C ASN A 135 1.52 3.95 -9.67
N MET A 136 0.24 3.89 -9.29
CA MET A 136 -0.47 5.10 -8.84
C MET A 136 0.08 5.69 -7.55
N HIS A 137 0.74 4.90 -6.68
CA HIS A 137 1.48 5.42 -5.52
C HIS A 137 2.71 6.25 -5.92
N ILE A 138 3.33 5.93 -7.05
CA ILE A 138 4.41 6.72 -7.65
C ILE A 138 3.84 8.02 -8.23
N GLU A 139 2.78 7.93 -9.04
CA GLU A 139 2.17 9.12 -9.65
C GLU A 139 1.57 10.08 -8.62
N PHE A 140 0.87 9.55 -7.61
CA PHE A 140 0.38 10.38 -6.51
C PHE A 140 1.53 10.92 -5.65
N GLY A 141 2.61 10.15 -5.48
CA GLY A 141 3.84 10.63 -4.86
C GLY A 141 4.42 11.86 -5.58
N ARG A 142 4.49 11.83 -6.92
CA ARG A 142 4.93 12.95 -7.78
C ARG A 142 4.09 14.21 -7.63
N LEU A 143 2.80 14.03 -7.37
CA LEU A 143 1.83 15.13 -7.20
C LEU A 143 1.71 15.60 -5.74
N THR A 144 2.49 15.02 -4.81
CA THR A 144 2.42 15.30 -3.39
C THR A 144 3.71 15.96 -2.90
N GLY A 145 3.59 17.11 -2.23
CA GLY A 145 4.73 17.79 -1.59
C GLY A 145 5.37 16.97 -0.46
N ALA A 146 6.38 17.52 0.20
CA ALA A 146 6.98 16.89 1.38
C ALA A 146 5.93 16.65 2.49
N THR A 147 6.01 15.51 3.17
CA THR A 147 5.02 15.13 4.22
C THR A 147 5.66 14.97 5.59
N PRO A 148 4.90 15.18 6.70
CA PRO A 148 5.42 15.14 8.07
C PRO A 148 6.10 13.83 8.50
N ASP A 149 5.87 12.73 7.80
CA ASP A 149 6.59 11.46 7.95
C ASP A 149 8.06 11.53 7.47
N GLY A 150 8.52 12.68 6.99
CA GLY A 150 9.90 12.88 6.53
C GLY A 150 10.15 12.46 5.08
N ARG A 151 9.10 12.07 4.35
CA ARG A 151 9.13 11.88 2.89
C ARG A 151 9.30 13.24 2.20
N ARG A 152 10.11 13.27 1.14
CA ARG A 152 10.35 14.46 0.33
C ARG A 152 9.28 14.65 -0.74
N ASP A 153 9.22 15.88 -1.24
CA ASP A 153 8.42 16.22 -2.41
C ASP A 153 8.74 15.29 -3.59
N GLY A 154 7.70 14.77 -4.23
CA GLY A 154 7.78 13.90 -5.38
C GLY A 154 8.20 12.44 -5.10
N GLU A 155 8.62 12.10 -3.88
CA GLU A 155 8.92 10.71 -3.53
C GLU A 155 7.64 9.85 -3.56
N PRO A 156 7.73 8.58 -4.00
CA PRO A 156 6.59 7.66 -3.99
C PRO A 156 5.91 7.56 -2.62
N LEU A 157 4.59 7.36 -2.64
CA LEU A 157 3.86 6.95 -1.45
C LEU A 157 4.09 5.46 -1.18
N ALA A 158 3.73 5.00 0.02
CA ALA A 158 3.68 3.59 0.35
C ALA A 158 2.75 2.86 -0.62
N ASP A 159 3.19 1.67 -1.05
CA ASP A 159 2.35 0.82 -1.89
C ASP A 159 1.28 0.14 -1.03
N THR A 160 0.04 0.22 -1.48
CA THR A 160 -1.10 -0.57 -0.96
C THR A 160 -1.26 -0.53 0.57
N ILE A 161 -1.22 -1.66 1.30
CA ILE A 161 -1.30 -1.71 2.78
C ILE A 161 0.06 -1.90 3.46
N GLY A 162 1.16 -1.85 2.70
CA GLY A 162 2.49 -1.99 3.26
C GLY A 162 2.93 -0.76 4.06
N PRO A 163 3.95 -0.91 4.91
CA PRO A 163 4.67 0.23 5.47
C PRO A 163 5.34 1.05 4.38
N ALA A 164 5.58 2.33 4.65
CA ALA A 164 6.36 3.17 3.75
C ALA A 164 7.81 2.62 3.63
N GLN A 165 8.43 2.82 2.46
CA GLN A 165 9.69 2.18 2.11
C GLN A 165 10.78 2.50 3.15
N GLY A 166 11.40 1.44 3.70
CA GLY A 166 12.47 1.52 4.70
C GLY A 166 12.03 1.98 6.10
N ARG A 167 10.73 2.00 6.39
CA ARG A 167 10.18 2.36 7.71
C ARG A 167 9.94 1.17 8.62
N ASP A 168 9.78 -0.01 8.05
CA ASP A 168 9.69 -1.31 8.73
C ASP A 168 11.08 -1.85 9.09
N ARG A 169 11.51 -1.58 10.31
CA ARG A 169 12.87 -1.83 10.81
C ARG A 169 12.92 -2.86 11.94
N ALA A 170 11.77 -3.21 12.50
CA ALA A 170 11.65 -4.24 13.54
C ALA A 170 11.59 -5.68 12.98
N GLY A 171 11.81 -5.86 11.67
CA GLY A 171 11.81 -7.17 11.02
C GLY A 171 10.45 -7.57 10.45
N ILE A 172 10.44 -8.67 9.68
CA ILE A 172 9.27 -9.10 8.91
C ILE A 172 8.08 -9.50 9.80
N THR A 173 8.33 -10.18 10.93
CA THR A 173 7.27 -10.58 11.86
C THR A 173 6.56 -9.35 12.42
N ALA A 174 7.31 -8.32 12.82
CA ALA A 174 6.74 -7.09 13.35
C ALA A 174 5.91 -6.34 12.28
N MET A 175 6.41 -6.30 11.04
CA MET A 175 5.66 -5.73 9.91
C MET A 175 4.36 -6.49 9.65
N LEU A 176 4.40 -7.82 9.62
CA LEU A 176 3.22 -8.66 9.42
C LEU A 176 2.22 -8.55 10.58
N ASN A 177 2.69 -8.37 11.82
CA ASN A 177 1.85 -8.10 12.97
C ASN A 177 1.11 -6.76 12.82
N SER A 178 1.83 -5.67 12.51
CA SER A 178 1.22 -4.35 12.27
C SER A 178 0.16 -4.40 11.16
N VAL A 179 0.48 -5.06 10.04
CA VAL A 179 -0.48 -5.19 8.93
C VAL A 179 -1.68 -6.03 9.34
N ALA A 180 -1.52 -7.09 10.13
CA ALA A 180 -2.62 -7.91 10.62
C ALA A 180 -3.58 -7.15 11.56
N LYS A 181 -3.12 -6.09 12.25
CA LYS A 181 -3.96 -5.22 13.09
C LYS A 181 -4.91 -4.31 12.29
N LEU A 182 -4.69 -4.13 10.98
CA LEU A 182 -5.60 -3.36 10.15
C LEU A 182 -6.98 -4.03 10.09
N PRO A 183 -8.08 -3.28 9.99
CA PRO A 183 -9.42 -3.84 9.97
C PRO A 183 -9.75 -4.42 8.58
N HIS A 184 -9.12 -5.54 8.20
CA HIS A 184 -9.21 -6.17 6.87
C HIS A 184 -10.65 -6.44 6.39
N ARG A 185 -11.60 -6.65 7.32
CA ARG A 185 -13.03 -6.74 7.00
C ARG A 185 -13.61 -5.50 6.30
N LEU A 186 -12.97 -4.33 6.48
CA LEU A 186 -13.31 -3.07 5.84
C LEU A 186 -12.53 -2.85 4.53
N LEU A 187 -11.59 -3.75 4.21
CA LEU A 187 -10.77 -3.74 3.00
C LEU A 187 -11.07 -4.98 2.13
N PRO A 188 -12.34 -5.25 1.77
CA PRO A 188 -12.71 -6.50 1.10
C PRO A 188 -12.17 -6.61 -0.34
N THR A 189 -11.61 -5.53 -0.89
CA THR A 189 -11.20 -5.40 -2.29
C THR A 189 -9.77 -4.88 -2.42
N SER A 190 -9.16 -5.09 -3.60
CA SER A 190 -7.92 -4.48 -4.09
C SER A 190 -6.88 -4.12 -3.03
N THR A 191 -6.48 -5.10 -2.22
CA THR A 191 -5.55 -4.90 -1.12
C THR A 191 -4.43 -5.92 -1.22
N THR A 192 -3.19 -5.44 -1.25
CA THR A 192 -2.00 -6.28 -1.37
C THR A 192 -0.93 -5.91 -0.36
N LEU A 193 -0.09 -6.85 0.03
CA LEU A 193 1.10 -6.62 0.86
C LEU A 193 2.27 -7.24 0.12
N ASN A 194 3.23 -6.41 -0.25
CA ASN A 194 4.44 -6.83 -0.91
C ASN A 194 5.53 -7.12 0.12
N VAL A 195 6.10 -8.31 0.06
CA VAL A 195 7.19 -8.74 0.94
C VAL A 195 8.36 -9.17 0.09
N LYS A 196 9.54 -8.57 0.28
CA LYS A 196 10.76 -9.02 -0.38
C LYS A 196 11.60 -9.85 0.60
N LEU A 197 11.90 -11.08 0.19
CA LEU A 197 12.67 -12.06 0.95
C LEU A 197 13.98 -12.38 0.25
N ASP A 198 15.04 -12.59 1.02
CA ASP A 198 16.30 -13.15 0.49
C ASP A 198 16.06 -14.60 0.04
N PRO A 199 16.37 -14.96 -1.23
CA PRO A 199 16.26 -16.33 -1.73
C PRO A 199 16.96 -17.40 -0.87
N LYS A 200 18.04 -17.02 -0.14
CA LYS A 200 18.77 -17.93 0.76
C LYS A 200 17.89 -18.50 1.86
N LEU A 201 16.81 -17.81 2.23
CA LEU A 201 15.84 -18.30 3.20
C LEU A 201 15.11 -19.56 2.76
N LEU A 202 15.08 -19.85 1.46
CA LEU A 202 14.46 -21.06 0.91
C LEU A 202 15.49 -22.10 0.46
N ALA A 203 16.77 -21.91 0.80
CA ALA A 203 17.84 -22.83 0.42
C ALA A 203 17.95 -24.06 1.36
N SER A 204 17.22 -24.08 2.48
CA SER A 204 17.21 -25.19 3.45
C SER A 204 15.78 -25.56 3.86
N GLU A 205 15.58 -26.79 4.31
CA GLU A 205 14.28 -27.26 4.84
C GLU A 205 13.83 -26.42 6.04
N ASP A 206 14.73 -26.13 6.99
CA ASP A 206 14.46 -25.23 8.13
C ASP A 206 14.01 -23.83 7.69
N GLY A 207 14.60 -23.28 6.64
CA GLY A 207 14.20 -21.98 6.09
C GLY A 207 12.81 -22.02 5.45
N VAL A 208 12.48 -23.08 4.72
CA VAL A 208 11.14 -23.31 4.17
C VAL A 208 10.11 -23.45 5.29
N GLU A 209 10.41 -24.19 6.36
CA GLU A 209 9.54 -24.33 7.52
C GLU A 209 9.28 -23.00 8.23
N LYS A 210 10.32 -22.16 8.40
CA LYS A 210 10.16 -20.83 8.99
C LYS A 210 9.30 -19.91 8.13
N VAL A 211 9.46 -19.92 6.81
CA VAL A 211 8.59 -19.15 5.91
C VAL A 211 7.15 -19.67 5.96
N ALA A 212 6.95 -20.99 6.02
CA ALA A 212 5.63 -21.59 6.18
C ALA A 212 4.97 -21.18 7.51
N ALA A 213 5.73 -21.18 8.62
CA ALA A 213 5.26 -20.73 9.93
C ALA A 213 4.90 -19.25 9.93
N LEU A 214 5.68 -18.40 9.23
CA LEU A 214 5.40 -16.99 9.06
C LEU A 214 4.07 -16.75 8.32
N ILE A 215 3.84 -17.51 7.25
CA ILE A 215 2.57 -17.47 6.50
C ILE A 215 1.39 -17.85 7.37
N GLN A 216 1.48 -18.98 8.07
CA GLN A 216 0.41 -19.43 8.94
C GLN A 216 0.12 -18.41 10.06
N SER A 217 1.17 -17.87 10.68
CA SER A 217 1.05 -16.89 11.76
C SER A 217 0.36 -15.61 11.30
N HIS A 218 0.73 -15.07 10.15
CA HIS A 218 0.10 -13.85 9.63
C HIS A 218 -1.41 -14.02 9.38
N PHE A 219 -1.81 -15.14 8.78
CA PHE A 219 -3.23 -15.42 8.55
C PHE A 219 -3.99 -15.69 9.85
N LEU A 220 -3.40 -16.41 10.80
CA LEU A 220 -3.99 -16.63 12.13
C LEU A 220 -4.13 -15.32 12.92
N SER A 221 -3.22 -14.36 12.74
CA SER A 221 -3.29 -13.04 13.35
C SER A 221 -4.30 -12.09 12.67
N GLY A 222 -5.01 -12.53 11.62
CA GLY A 222 -6.05 -11.75 10.95
C GLY A 222 -5.62 -11.03 9.68
N GLY A 223 -4.39 -11.23 9.21
CA GLY A 223 -3.95 -10.77 7.90
C GLY A 223 -4.75 -11.41 6.77
N GLN A 224 -5.03 -10.66 5.70
CA GLN A 224 -5.88 -11.11 4.60
C GLN A 224 -5.09 -11.74 3.45
N GLN A 225 -3.99 -11.11 3.04
CA GLN A 225 -3.16 -11.60 1.93
C GLN A 225 -1.77 -10.93 1.96
N PHE A 226 -0.75 -11.63 1.46
CA PHE A 226 0.56 -11.07 1.14
C PHE A 226 1.26 -11.88 0.06
N GLN A 227 2.23 -11.27 -0.63
CA GLN A 227 2.94 -11.88 -1.74
C GLN A 227 4.45 -11.65 -1.66
N PHE A 228 5.21 -12.64 -2.11
CA PHE A 228 6.67 -12.62 -2.02
C PHE A 228 7.35 -12.22 -3.32
N ASN A 229 8.37 -11.38 -3.20
CA ASN A 229 9.48 -11.28 -4.13
C ASN A 229 10.69 -12.01 -3.54
N LEU A 230 11.14 -13.07 -4.21
CA LEU A 230 12.35 -13.82 -3.84
C LEU A 230 13.51 -13.34 -4.71
N VAL A 231 14.00 -12.14 -4.43
CA VAL A 231 15.07 -11.48 -5.19
C VAL A 231 15.92 -10.65 -4.26
N THR A 232 17.21 -10.53 -4.57
CA THR A 232 18.09 -9.60 -3.84
C THR A 232 18.12 -8.23 -4.52
N ARG A 233 18.55 -7.21 -3.78
CA ARG A 233 18.76 -5.86 -4.34
C ARG A 233 19.81 -5.90 -5.45
N GLU A 234 20.87 -6.67 -5.25
CA GLU A 234 21.98 -6.83 -6.19
C GLU A 234 21.50 -7.44 -7.50
N MET A 235 20.65 -8.48 -7.44
CA MET A 235 20.04 -9.09 -8.63
C MET A 235 19.23 -8.08 -9.44
N LEU A 236 18.41 -7.26 -8.78
CA LEU A 236 17.60 -6.24 -9.46
C LEU A 236 18.46 -5.13 -10.07
N LEU A 237 19.50 -4.68 -9.37
CA LEU A 237 20.45 -3.69 -9.89
C LEU A 237 21.24 -4.23 -11.08
N GLU A 238 21.62 -5.51 -11.06
CA GLU A 238 22.28 -6.15 -12.19
C GLU A 238 21.33 -6.33 -13.38
N ALA A 239 20.07 -6.71 -13.11
CA ALA A 239 19.03 -6.81 -14.14
C ALA A 239 18.73 -5.47 -14.82
N LYS A 240 18.83 -4.34 -14.10
CA LYS A 240 18.78 -3.00 -14.71
C LYS A 240 19.97 -2.72 -15.62
N ARG A 241 21.18 -3.16 -15.24
CA ARG A 241 22.42 -2.90 -15.99
C ARG A 241 22.57 -3.78 -17.22
N CYS A 242 22.15 -5.05 -17.13
CA CYS A 242 22.32 -6.07 -18.16
C CYS A 242 20.98 -6.77 -18.47
N PRO A 243 19.95 -6.04 -18.94
CA PRO A 243 18.59 -6.59 -19.11
C PRO A 243 18.53 -7.84 -20.00
N GLU A 244 19.44 -7.95 -20.97
CA GLU A 244 19.56 -9.12 -21.86
C GLU A 244 19.88 -10.42 -21.13
N LYS A 245 20.55 -10.37 -19.97
CA LYS A 245 20.85 -11.54 -19.14
C LYS A 245 19.68 -11.94 -18.23
N TYR A 246 18.73 -11.02 -18.03
CA TYR A 246 17.64 -11.14 -17.05
C TYR A 246 16.26 -11.11 -17.70
N GLY A 247 16.15 -11.46 -19.00
CA GLY A 247 14.87 -11.43 -19.73
C GLY A 247 13.73 -12.27 -19.13
N ASN A 248 14.07 -13.29 -18.33
CA ASN A 248 13.11 -14.16 -17.64
C ASN A 248 12.93 -13.83 -16.15
N LEU A 249 13.57 -12.76 -15.64
CA LEU A 249 13.43 -12.38 -14.24
C LEU A 249 12.04 -11.79 -14.01
N MET A 250 11.16 -12.59 -13.40
CA MET A 250 9.83 -12.17 -13.01
C MET A 250 9.85 -11.59 -11.60
N VAL A 251 9.20 -10.45 -11.40
CA VAL A 251 9.00 -9.83 -10.09
C VAL A 251 7.52 -9.68 -9.79
N ARG A 252 7.17 -9.72 -8.51
CA ARG A 252 5.86 -9.29 -8.00
C ARG A 252 5.82 -7.78 -7.88
N VAL A 253 4.77 -7.17 -8.41
CA VAL A 253 4.61 -5.71 -8.40
C VAL A 253 3.57 -5.31 -7.34
N ALA A 254 2.28 -5.49 -7.62
CA ALA A 254 1.19 -5.39 -6.64
C ALA A 254 0.00 -6.22 -7.16
N GLY A 255 -0.15 -7.45 -6.67
CA GLY A 255 -1.22 -8.39 -7.09
C GLY A 255 -0.93 -9.24 -8.34
N TYR A 256 0.13 -8.95 -9.10
CA TYR A 256 0.51 -9.70 -10.30
C TYR A 256 2.05 -9.81 -10.46
N SER A 257 2.50 -10.59 -11.45
CA SER A 257 3.91 -10.75 -11.80
C SER A 257 4.19 -10.19 -13.20
N ALA A 258 5.33 -9.53 -13.37
CA ALA A 258 5.80 -9.04 -14.67
C ALA A 258 7.32 -9.27 -14.85
N PRO A 259 7.80 -9.34 -16.10
CA PRO A 259 9.23 -9.33 -16.37
C PRO A 259 9.82 -8.00 -15.89
N PHE A 260 10.80 -8.05 -14.99
CA PHE A 260 11.40 -6.87 -14.37
C PHE A 260 11.94 -5.89 -15.43
N THR A 261 12.58 -6.41 -16.47
CA THR A 261 13.17 -5.64 -17.57
C THR A 261 12.15 -4.96 -18.47
N SER A 262 10.86 -5.34 -18.39
CA SER A 262 9.77 -4.70 -19.13
C SER A 262 9.06 -3.59 -18.34
N LEU A 263 9.38 -3.46 -17.05
CA LEU A 263 8.81 -2.42 -16.19
C LEU A 263 9.42 -1.06 -16.51
N TRP A 264 8.63 -0.02 -16.24
CA TRP A 264 9.10 1.36 -16.34
C TRP A 264 10.17 1.62 -15.26
N GLU A 265 11.10 2.53 -15.56
CA GLU A 265 12.28 2.74 -14.73
C GLU A 265 11.95 3.15 -13.28
N ASP A 266 10.93 3.99 -13.11
CA ASP A 266 10.43 4.42 -11.82
C ASP A 266 9.88 3.27 -10.97
N LEU A 267 9.12 2.36 -11.58
CA LEU A 267 8.63 1.17 -10.90
C LEU A 267 9.77 0.20 -10.55
N GLN A 268 10.77 0.05 -11.43
CA GLN A 268 11.95 -0.75 -11.10
C GLN A 268 12.67 -0.21 -9.86
N GLU A 269 12.89 1.12 -9.81
CA GLU A 269 13.51 1.78 -8.67
C GLU A 269 12.68 1.63 -7.39
N GLU A 270 11.35 1.73 -7.48
CA GLU A 270 10.46 1.53 -6.34
C GLU A 270 10.57 0.10 -5.77
N ILE A 271 10.52 -0.92 -6.61
CA ILE A 271 10.69 -2.34 -6.20
C ILE A 271 12.08 -2.57 -5.57
N ILE A 272 13.12 -1.94 -6.13
CA ILE A 272 14.47 -1.96 -5.60
C ILE A 272 14.54 -1.31 -4.21
N ALA A 273 13.80 -0.22 -3.98
CA ALA A 273 13.77 0.55 -2.75
C ALA A 273 12.97 -0.11 -1.61
N ARG A 274 12.02 -1.02 -1.91
CA ARG A 274 11.28 -1.79 -0.89
C ARG A 274 12.23 -2.53 0.06
N THR A 275 11.83 -2.65 1.32
CA THR A 275 12.60 -3.33 2.37
C THR A 275 12.80 -4.81 2.00
N GLY A 276 14.04 -5.29 2.11
CA GLY A 276 14.37 -6.71 2.00
C GLY A 276 14.52 -7.32 3.39
N HIS A 277 13.87 -8.46 3.63
CA HIS A 277 13.89 -9.13 4.93
C HIS A 277 14.71 -10.42 4.93
N GLY A 278 15.44 -10.62 6.02
CA GLY A 278 15.93 -11.92 6.49
C GLY A 278 15.00 -12.49 7.57
N LEU A 279 15.27 -13.74 7.98
CA LEU A 279 14.67 -14.41 9.14
C LEU A 279 15.74 -14.68 10.20
#